data_AF-A0A381YAG1-F1
#
_entry.id   AF-A0A381YAG1-F1
#
_cell.length_a   1.000
_cell.length_b   1.000
_cell.length_c   1.000
_cell.angle_alpha   90.00
_cell.angle_beta   90.00
_cell.angle_gamma   90.00
#
_symmetry.space_group_name_H-M   'P 1'
#
loop_
_entity.id
_entity.type
_entity.pdbx_description
1 polymer ?
#
loop_
_entity_poly.entity_id
_entity_poly.type
_entity_poly.pdbx_seq_one_letter_code
_entity_poly.pdbx_strand_id
1 'polypeptide(L)'
;MSFIDWLVVLIINGGIVAYGLYAFRDKRASFDWYLAAKSMPWWAIGLSAFGTAVDSGDYVAIAGGAYNLGLSQLSQWWLGIAVGWFVLGFFVIIPMYRSGVFTNAEWLEFRFGPAVRVMAVLINIQSRTNVLGNIFFSMYLMLSVLAGIDPQWSWIMVGGIAFTAILYIMRGGLQAGVFTDAMQGIAMIVA
;
A
#
# COMPACT_ATOMS: atom_id res chain seq x y z
N MET A 1 5.90 25.83 2.70
CA MET A 1 4.58 25.48 2.13
C MET A 1 3.53 26.48 2.62
N SER A 2 2.53 26.78 1.80
CA SER A 2 1.42 27.67 2.14
C SER A 2 0.46 26.99 3.13
N PHE A 3 -0.31 27.78 3.88
CA PHE A 3 -1.42 27.28 4.70
C PHE A 3 -2.44 26.49 3.87
N ILE A 4 -2.65 26.90 2.62
CA ILE A 4 -3.56 26.24 1.68
C ILE A 4 -3.08 24.80 1.39
N ASP A 5 -1.78 24.58 1.22
CA ASP A 5 -1.21 23.27 0.92
C ASP A 5 -1.49 22.28 2.05
N TRP A 6 -1.28 22.71 3.31
CA TRP A 6 -1.56 21.91 4.49
C TRP A 6 -3.05 21.61 4.67
N LEU A 7 -3.90 22.57 4.35
CA LEU A 7 -5.34 22.41 4.42
C LEU A 7 -5.83 21.39 3.38
N VAL A 8 -5.28 21.41 2.17
CA VAL A 8 -5.56 20.40 1.13
C VAL A 8 -5.13 19.00 1.58
N VAL A 9 -3.92 18.87 2.12
CA VAL A 9 -3.41 17.59 2.65
C VAL A 9 -4.32 17.03 3.73
N LEU A 10 -4.74 17.86 4.69
CA LEU A 10 -5.61 17.45 5.79
C LEU A 10 -7.02 17.07 5.32
N ILE A 11 -7.60 17.83 4.37
CA ILE A 11 -8.94 17.53 3.86
C ILE A 11 -8.95 16.23 3.06
N ILE A 12 -7.98 16.02 2.17
CA ILE A 12 -7.92 14.82 1.35
C ILE A 12 -7.68 13.59 2.23
N ASN A 13 -6.62 13.59 3.02
CA ASN A 13 -6.27 12.42 3.83
C ASN A 13 -7.27 12.20 4.97
N GLY A 14 -7.66 13.27 5.67
CA GLY A 14 -8.64 13.20 6.75
C GLY A 14 -10.02 12.78 6.26
N GLY A 15 -10.45 13.26 5.08
CA GLY A 15 -11.71 12.87 4.45
C GLY A 15 -11.75 11.39 4.09
N ILE A 16 -10.67 10.84 3.53
CA ILE A 16 -10.57 9.42 3.18
C ILE A 16 -10.61 8.55 4.45
N VAL A 17 -9.83 8.91 5.47
CA VAL A 17 -9.80 8.16 6.75
C VAL A 17 -11.16 8.23 7.45
N ALA A 18 -11.79 9.40 7.49
CA ALA A 18 -13.12 9.58 8.07
C ALA A 18 -14.18 8.77 7.33
N TYR A 19 -14.14 8.75 6.00
CA TYR A 19 -15.03 7.93 5.18
C TYR A 19 -14.84 6.43 5.46
N GLY A 20 -13.59 5.96 5.49
CA GLY A 20 -13.28 4.55 5.80
C GLY A 20 -13.77 4.13 7.18
N LEU A 21 -13.59 4.99 8.19
CA LEU A 21 -14.08 4.76 9.54
C LEU A 21 -15.61 4.76 9.63
N TYR A 22 -16.29 5.68 8.92
CA TYR A 22 -17.74 5.79 8.96
C TYR A 22 -18.43 4.64 8.21
N ALA A 23 -17.99 4.35 6.99
CA ALA A 23 -18.63 3.38 6.11
C ALA A 23 -18.49 1.93 6.59
N PHE A 24 -17.44 1.62 7.36
CA PHE A 24 -17.11 0.23 7.74
C PHE A 24 -17.07 -0.03 9.26
N ARG A 25 -17.63 0.88 10.08
CA ARG A 25 -17.62 0.81 11.56
C ARG A 25 -18.19 -0.47 12.20
N ASP A 26 -19.08 -1.18 11.49
CA ASP A 26 -19.87 -2.30 12.03
C ASP A 26 -19.36 -3.69 11.56
N LYS A 27 -18.33 -3.76 10.71
CA LYS A 27 -17.82 -5.03 10.15
C LYS A 27 -16.64 -5.58 10.96
N ARG A 28 -16.93 -6.16 12.13
CA ARG A 28 -15.91 -6.61 13.11
C ARG A 28 -15.50 -8.09 13.01
N ALA A 29 -16.14 -8.92 12.19
CA ALA A 29 -15.90 -10.36 12.21
C ALA A 29 -14.82 -10.80 11.21
N SER A 30 -13.84 -11.60 11.67
CA SER A 30 -12.78 -12.15 10.82
C SER A 30 -13.28 -13.04 9.68
N PHE A 31 -14.48 -13.59 9.80
CA PHE A 31 -15.12 -14.39 8.74
C PHE A 31 -15.69 -13.51 7.62
N ASP A 32 -16.16 -12.30 7.96
CA ASP A 32 -16.61 -11.30 6.98
C ASP A 32 -15.45 -10.74 6.16
N TRP A 33 -14.20 -10.79 6.64
CA TRP A 33 -13.03 -10.40 5.84
C TRP A 33 -12.89 -11.23 4.55
N TYR A 34 -13.14 -12.54 4.64
CA TYR A 34 -13.00 -13.45 3.49
C TYR A 34 -14.21 -13.40 2.55
N LEU A 35 -15.43 -13.27 3.11
CA LEU A 35 -16.64 -13.14 2.32
C LEU A 35 -16.71 -11.77 1.60
N ALA A 36 -16.19 -10.71 2.24
CA ALA A 36 -16.08 -9.39 1.63
C ALA A 36 -15.13 -9.40 0.42
N ALA A 37 -14.00 -10.11 0.47
CA ALA A 37 -13.05 -10.19 -0.65
C ALA A 37 -13.70 -10.75 -1.94
N LYS A 38 -14.71 -11.63 -1.83
CA LYS A 38 -15.44 -12.16 -2.99
C LYS A 38 -16.53 -11.23 -3.53
N SER A 39 -16.97 -10.23 -2.76
CA SER A 39 -18.05 -9.29 -3.16
C SER A 39 -17.54 -7.92 -3.59
N MET A 40 -16.23 -7.67 -3.54
CA MET A 40 -15.63 -6.40 -3.97
C MET A 40 -15.63 -6.27 -5.50
N PRO A 41 -15.96 -5.08 -6.04
CA PRO A 41 -15.88 -4.86 -7.48
C PRO A 41 -14.43 -4.82 -7.94
N TRP A 42 -14.17 -5.32 -9.15
CA TRP A 42 -12.82 -5.46 -9.71
C TRP A 42 -12.04 -4.14 -9.77
N TRP A 43 -12.73 -3.01 -9.99
CA TRP A 43 -12.10 -1.69 -10.06
C TRP A 43 -11.56 -1.25 -8.70
N ALA A 44 -12.25 -1.58 -7.60
CA ALA A 44 -11.79 -1.23 -6.25
C ALA A 44 -10.57 -2.05 -5.86
N ILE A 45 -10.55 -3.33 -6.24
CA ILE A 45 -9.40 -4.22 -6.04
C ILE A 45 -8.19 -3.72 -6.84
N GLY A 46 -8.39 -3.34 -8.10
CA GLY A 46 -7.31 -2.81 -8.95
C GLY A 46 -6.73 -1.49 -8.44
N LEU A 47 -7.59 -0.56 -8.02
CA LEU A 47 -7.15 0.73 -7.47
C LEU A 47 -6.49 0.60 -6.10
N SER A 48 -6.96 -0.31 -5.25
CA SER A 48 -6.30 -0.62 -3.98
C SER A 48 -4.93 -1.27 -4.21
N ALA A 49 -4.84 -2.20 -5.17
CA ALA A 49 -3.58 -2.81 -5.55
C ALA A 49 -2.57 -1.76 -6.08
N PHE A 50 -3.06 -0.78 -6.86
CA PHE A 50 -2.26 0.37 -7.29
C PHE A 50 -1.82 1.24 -6.09
N GLY A 51 -2.74 1.63 -5.22
CA GLY A 51 -2.43 2.44 -4.03
C GLY A 51 -1.48 1.74 -3.04
N THR A 52 -1.50 0.41 -2.99
CA THR A 52 -0.55 -0.39 -2.21
C THR A 52 0.83 -0.49 -2.89
N ALA A 53 0.86 -0.43 -4.22
CA ALA A 53 2.08 -0.57 -5.01
C ALA A 53 2.88 0.74 -5.13
N VAL A 54 2.23 1.88 -4.91
CA VAL A 54 2.88 3.20 -4.97
C VAL A 54 2.97 3.78 -3.56
N ASP A 55 4.20 3.95 -3.08
CA ASP A 55 4.45 4.53 -1.76
C ASP A 55 5.37 5.77 -1.81
N SER A 56 5.59 6.39 -0.64
CA SER A 56 6.46 7.57 -0.52
C SER A 56 7.90 7.30 -0.96
N GLY A 57 8.37 6.06 -0.84
CA GLY A 57 9.70 5.63 -1.28
C GLY A 57 9.83 5.63 -2.79
N ASP A 58 8.77 5.31 -3.53
CA ASP A 58 8.78 5.36 -4.98
C ASP A 58 8.97 6.78 -5.51
N TYR A 59 8.38 7.78 -4.87
CA TYR A 59 8.60 9.18 -5.26
C TYR A 59 10.07 9.59 -5.12
N VAL A 60 10.72 9.21 -4.02
CA VAL A 60 12.14 9.50 -3.78
C VAL A 60 13.02 8.68 -4.73
N ALA A 61 12.72 7.40 -4.91
CA ALA A 61 13.50 6.48 -5.73
C ALA A 61 13.40 6.80 -7.23
N ILE A 62 12.21 7.13 -7.73
CA ILE A 62 11.99 7.48 -9.14
C ILE A 62 12.59 8.85 -9.44
N ALA A 63 12.39 9.86 -8.58
CA ALA A 63 12.99 11.18 -8.77
C ALA A 63 14.53 11.13 -8.72
N GLY A 64 15.10 10.43 -7.73
CA GLY A 64 16.55 10.24 -7.61
C GLY A 64 17.12 9.39 -8.74
N GLY A 65 16.40 8.36 -9.18
CA GLY A 65 16.78 7.54 -10.34
C GLY A 65 16.74 8.33 -11.64
N ALA A 66 15.70 9.12 -11.87
CA ALA A 66 15.58 9.98 -13.05
C ALA A 66 16.65 11.07 -13.10
N TYR A 67 17.06 11.63 -11.95
CA TYR A 67 18.17 12.58 -11.89
C TYR A 67 19.49 11.97 -12.38
N ASN A 68 19.77 10.71 -12.03
CA ASN A 68 21.03 10.04 -12.39
C ASN A 68 21.00 9.35 -13.76
N LEU A 69 19.87 8.72 -14.12
CA LEU A 69 19.73 7.84 -15.28
C LEU A 69 18.84 8.44 -16.39
N GLY A 70 18.24 9.62 -16.15
CA GLY A 70 17.31 10.26 -17.07
C GLY A 70 16.05 9.43 -17.31
N LEU A 71 15.49 9.53 -18.52
CA LEU A 71 14.28 8.83 -18.92
C LEU A 71 14.41 7.29 -18.94
N SER A 72 15.64 6.75 -18.90
CA SER A 72 15.85 5.30 -18.87
C SER A 72 15.28 4.65 -17.60
N GLN A 73 15.29 5.37 -16.46
CA GLN A 73 14.66 4.94 -15.21
C GLN A 73 13.17 4.66 -15.39
N LEU A 74 12.46 5.52 -16.12
CA LEU A 74 11.03 5.36 -16.40
C LEU A 74 10.80 4.11 -17.25
N SER A 75 11.62 3.86 -18.27
CA SER A 75 11.45 2.66 -19.10
C SER A 75 11.56 1.37 -18.29
N GLN A 76 12.52 1.29 -17.36
CA GLN A 76 12.71 0.12 -16.51
C GLN A 76 11.54 -0.09 -15.54
N TRP A 77 11.08 1.00 -14.90
CA TRP A 77 9.96 0.96 -13.97
C TRP A 77 8.64 0.57 -14.64
N TRP A 78 8.27 1.25 -15.72
CA TRP A 78 6.99 1.02 -16.40
C TRP A 78 6.94 -0.35 -17.07
N LEU A 79 8.01 -0.77 -17.75
CA LEU A 79 8.06 -2.10 -18.37
C LEU A 79 8.08 -3.21 -17.31
N GLY A 80 8.85 -3.04 -16.22
CA GLY A 80 8.91 -4.02 -15.14
C GLY A 80 7.56 -4.23 -14.47
N ILE A 81 6.86 -3.14 -14.15
CA ILE A 81 5.50 -3.18 -13.58
C ILE A 81 4.52 -3.83 -14.56
N ALA A 82 4.48 -3.38 -15.82
CA ALA A 82 3.52 -3.90 -16.80
C ALA A 82 3.69 -5.40 -17.04
N VAL A 83 4.93 -5.85 -17.24
CA VAL A 83 5.24 -7.28 -17.44
C VAL A 83 4.97 -8.06 -16.15
N GLY A 84 5.35 -7.53 -14.99
CA GLY A 84 5.14 -8.17 -13.69
C GLY A 84 3.65 -8.41 -13.40
N TRP A 85 2.80 -7.40 -13.58
CA TRP A 85 1.35 -7.53 -13.41
C TRP A 85 0.71 -8.48 -14.42
N PHE A 86 1.18 -8.47 -15.67
CA PHE A 86 0.71 -9.40 -16.69
C PHE A 86 1.04 -10.85 -16.30
N VAL A 87 2.30 -11.13 -15.95
CA VAL A 87 2.73 -12.48 -15.54
C VAL A 87 1.98 -12.93 -14.29
N LEU A 88 1.85 -12.05 -13.29
CA LEU A 88 1.17 -12.37 -12.04
C LEU A 88 -0.32 -12.65 -12.27
N GLY A 89 -1.00 -11.82 -13.07
CA GLY A 89 -2.41 -11.97 -13.40
C GLY A 89 -2.74 -13.29 -14.09
N PHE A 90 -1.95 -13.67 -15.11
CA PHE A 90 -2.25 -14.86 -15.92
C PHE A 90 -1.67 -16.16 -15.34
N PHE A 91 -0.46 -16.14 -14.79
CA PHE A 91 0.25 -17.37 -14.40
C PHE A 91 0.18 -17.70 -12.92
N VAL A 92 0.00 -16.71 -12.05
CA VAL A 92 0.06 -16.92 -10.59
C VAL A 92 -1.33 -16.82 -9.95
N ILE A 93 -2.08 -15.76 -10.24
CA ILE A 93 -3.42 -15.55 -9.65
C ILE A 93 -4.40 -16.63 -10.09
N ILE A 94 -4.41 -17.05 -11.36
CA ILE A 94 -5.37 -18.04 -11.87
C ILE A 94 -5.20 -19.41 -11.16
N PRO A 95 -4.00 -20.02 -11.08
CA PRO A 95 -3.83 -21.27 -10.33
C PRO A 95 -4.09 -21.11 -8.83
N MET A 96 -3.71 -19.98 -8.24
CA MET A 96 -3.93 -19.72 -6.83
C MET A 96 -5.43 -19.65 -6.50
N TYR A 97 -6.19 -18.89 -7.29
CA TYR A 97 -7.65 -18.79 -7.14
C TYR A 97 -8.34 -20.15 -7.30
N ARG A 98 -7.91 -20.97 -8.27
CA ARG A 98 -8.48 -22.31 -8.52
C ARG A 98 -8.17 -23.32 -7.42
N SER A 99 -7.08 -23.16 -6.68
CA SER A 99 -6.70 -24.06 -5.59
C SER A 99 -7.58 -23.90 -4.34
N GLY A 100 -8.40 -22.84 -4.26
CA GLY A 100 -9.30 -22.59 -3.12
C GLY A 100 -8.60 -22.17 -1.82
N VAL A 101 -7.27 -22.00 -1.85
CA VAL A 101 -6.50 -21.43 -0.73
C VAL A 101 -6.68 -19.92 -0.68
N PHE A 102 -6.62 -19.35 0.52
CA PHE A 102 -6.95 -17.94 0.74
C PHE A 102 -5.70 -17.06 0.87
N THR A 103 -4.59 -17.63 1.31
CA THR A 103 -3.34 -16.89 1.50
C THR A 103 -2.23 -17.39 0.58
N ASN A 104 -1.30 -16.49 0.23
CA ASN A 104 -0.12 -16.84 -0.57
C ASN A 104 0.75 -17.92 0.12
N ALA A 105 0.82 -17.87 1.45
CA ALA A 105 1.59 -18.83 2.24
C ALA A 105 0.96 -20.23 2.24
N GLU A 106 -0.38 -20.34 2.31
CA GLU A 106 -1.10 -21.60 2.16
C GLU A 106 -0.95 -22.17 0.75
N TRP A 107 -0.93 -21.33 -0.29
CA TRP A 107 -0.69 -21.78 -1.65
C TRP A 107 0.69 -22.43 -1.81
N LEU A 108 1.72 -21.84 -1.20
CA LEU A 108 3.07 -22.39 -1.19
C LEU A 108 3.15 -23.69 -0.38
N GLU A 109 2.42 -23.79 0.74
CA GLU A 109 2.31 -25.04 1.49
C GLU A 109 1.66 -26.15 0.66
N PHE A 110 0.54 -25.86 0.01
CA PHE A 110 -0.18 -26.81 -0.81
C PHE A 110 0.69 -27.37 -1.94
N ARG A 111 1.59 -26.54 -2.50
CA ARG A 111 2.44 -26.92 -3.63
C ARG A 111 3.79 -27.54 -3.24
N PHE A 112 4.39 -27.11 -2.14
CA PHE A 112 5.78 -27.45 -1.79
C PHE A 112 5.97 -27.97 -0.36
N GLY A 113 4.90 -28.00 0.45
CA GLY A 113 4.89 -28.50 1.81
C GLY A 113 5.16 -27.43 2.89
N PRO A 114 5.04 -27.82 4.17
CA PRO A 114 5.02 -26.90 5.31
C PRO A 114 6.35 -26.18 5.56
N ALA A 115 7.48 -26.79 5.21
CA ALA A 115 8.79 -26.14 5.34
C ALA A 115 8.88 -24.87 4.49
N VAL A 116 8.34 -24.89 3.27
CA VAL A 116 8.34 -23.74 2.36
C VAL A 116 7.39 -22.64 2.86
N ARG A 117 6.26 -23.00 3.51
CA ARG A 117 5.38 -22.03 4.16
C ARG A 117 6.12 -21.22 5.22
N VAL A 118 6.86 -21.88 6.11
CA VAL A 118 7.60 -21.21 7.18
C VAL A 118 8.65 -20.28 6.59
N MET A 119 9.43 -20.75 5.61
CA MET A 119 10.42 -19.92 4.92
C MET A 119 9.77 -18.71 4.23
N ALA A 120 8.66 -18.91 3.51
CA ALA A 120 7.96 -17.84 2.81
C ALA A 120 7.43 -16.77 3.76
N VAL A 121 6.88 -17.18 4.92
CA VAL A 121 6.41 -16.24 5.96
C VAL A 121 7.57 -15.44 6.54
N LEU A 122 8.70 -16.08 6.87
CA LEU A 122 9.87 -15.39 7.40
C LEU A 122 10.44 -14.38 6.41
N ILE A 123 10.56 -14.77 5.13
CA ILE A 123 10.99 -13.87 4.06
C ILE A 123 10.00 -12.70 3.93
N ASN A 124 8.69 -12.98 3.95
CA ASN A 124 7.69 -11.92 3.83
C ASN A 124 7.76 -10.93 4.98
N ILE A 125 7.89 -11.39 6.22
CA ILE A 125 8.03 -10.53 7.41
C ILE A 125 9.28 -9.64 7.27
N GLN A 126 10.41 -10.23 6.88
CA GLN A 126 11.65 -9.47 6.70
C GLN A 126 11.51 -8.42 5.57
N SER A 127 10.99 -8.81 4.42
CA SER A 127 10.78 -7.90 3.29
C SER A 127 9.81 -6.78 3.65
N ARG A 128 8.69 -7.08 4.32
CA ARG A 128 7.71 -6.07 4.75
C ARG A 128 8.30 -5.10 5.77
N THR A 129 9.12 -5.60 6.70
CA THR A 129 9.81 -4.76 7.68
C THR A 129 10.78 -3.79 6.99
N ASN A 130 11.53 -4.28 5.99
CA ASN A 130 12.44 -3.43 5.21
C ASN A 130 11.69 -2.36 4.41
N VAL A 131 10.60 -2.73 3.73
CA VAL A 131 9.74 -1.80 2.99
C VAL A 131 9.17 -0.73 3.92
N LEU A 132 8.65 -1.09 5.09
CA LEU A 132 8.13 -0.12 6.07
C LEU A 132 9.21 0.86 6.53
N GLY A 133 10.43 0.38 6.79
CA GLY A 133 11.56 1.24 7.11
C GLY A 133 11.88 2.25 6.01
N ASN A 134 11.85 1.80 4.75
CA ASN A 134 12.06 2.67 3.59
C ASN A 134 10.95 3.73 3.44
N ILE A 135 9.68 3.33 3.63
CA ILE A 135 8.53 4.23 3.60
C ILE A 135 8.68 5.32 4.67
N PHE A 136 8.97 4.96 5.93
CA PHE A 136 9.12 5.93 7.02
C PHE A 136 10.27 6.91 6.77
N PHE A 137 11.41 6.42 6.29
CA PHE A 137 12.54 7.28 5.97
C PHE A 137 12.25 8.22 4.79
N SER A 138 11.54 7.71 3.77
CA SER A 138 11.16 8.51 2.60
C SER A 138 10.13 9.58 2.96
N MET A 139 9.15 9.28 3.81
CA MET A 139 8.24 10.28 4.38
C MET A 139 9.00 11.35 5.17
N TYR A 140 10.00 10.95 5.97
CA TYR A 140 10.86 11.89 6.69
C TYR A 140 11.61 12.83 5.73
N LEU A 141 12.20 12.30 4.64
CA LEU A 141 12.86 13.12 3.63
C LEU A 141 11.87 14.08 2.96
N MET A 142 10.66 13.62 2.65
CA MET A 142 9.62 14.46 2.05
C MET A 142 9.25 15.64 2.97
N LEU A 143 9.08 15.39 4.27
CA LEU A 143 8.74 16.45 5.24
C LEU A 143 9.92 17.39 5.55
N SER A 144 11.10 16.84 5.74
CA SER A 144 12.27 17.65 6.14
C SER A 144 12.88 18.43 4.98
N VAL A 145 13.04 17.79 3.82
CA VAL A 145 13.74 18.36 2.67
C VAL A 145 12.79 19.16 1.78
N LEU A 146 11.62 18.62 1.43
CA LEU A 146 10.69 19.31 0.53
C LEU A 146 9.80 20.32 1.28
N ALA A 147 9.23 19.91 2.42
CA ALA A 147 8.35 20.81 3.18
C ALA A 147 9.13 21.78 4.11
N GLY A 148 10.44 21.56 4.31
CA GLY A 148 11.31 22.41 5.11
C GLY A 148 11.01 22.35 6.62
N ILE A 149 10.41 21.25 7.08
CA ILE A 149 10.07 21.07 8.49
C ILE A 149 11.32 20.64 9.25
N ASP A 150 11.46 21.12 10.48
CA ASP A 150 12.54 20.69 11.36
C ASP A 150 12.60 19.14 11.47
N PRO A 151 13.80 18.53 11.48
CA PRO A 151 13.96 17.09 11.52
C PRO A 151 13.25 16.38 12.68
N GLN A 152 13.22 16.99 13.88
CA GLN A 152 12.58 16.39 15.05
C GLN A 152 11.07 16.37 14.86
N TRP A 153 10.49 17.47 14.39
CA TRP A 153 9.06 17.57 14.10
C TRP A 153 8.63 16.65 12.96
N SER A 154 9.49 16.47 11.94
CA SER A 154 9.25 15.54 10.84
C SER A 154 9.08 14.10 11.33
N TRP A 155 9.95 13.62 12.22
CA TRP A 155 9.82 12.27 12.80
C TRP A 155 8.58 12.11 13.68
N ILE A 156 8.22 13.13 14.44
CA ILE A 156 6.99 13.14 15.24
C ILE A 156 5.76 13.02 14.32
N MET A 157 5.74 13.73 13.20
CA MET A 157 4.66 13.66 12.21
C MET A 157 4.59 12.27 11.56
N VAL A 158 5.72 11.69 11.16
CA VAL A 158 5.76 10.32 10.61
C VAL A 158 5.18 9.31 11.63
N GLY A 159 5.57 9.41 12.90
CA GLY A 159 5.02 8.57 13.96
C GLY A 159 3.52 8.77 14.16
N GLY A 160 3.04 10.02 14.09
CA GLY A 160 1.61 10.36 14.16
C GLY A 160 0.81 9.77 13.00
N ILE A 161 1.32 9.88 11.77
CA ILE A 161 0.69 9.30 10.57
C ILE A 161 0.63 7.77 10.71
N ALA A 162 1.73 7.13 11.08
CA ALA A 162 1.77 5.68 11.29
C ALA A 162 0.77 5.23 12.37
N PHE A 163 0.67 5.96 13.47
CA PHE A 163 -0.28 5.66 14.53
C PHE A 163 -1.74 5.80 14.06
N THR A 164 -2.06 6.87 13.32
CA THR A 164 -3.40 7.05 12.75
C THR A 164 -3.74 5.93 11.77
N ALA A 165 -2.75 5.46 11.01
CA ALA A 165 -2.90 4.35 10.08
C ALA A 165 -3.28 3.04 10.78
N ILE A 166 -2.57 2.72 11.86
CA ILE A 166 -2.87 1.56 12.69
C ILE A 166 -4.30 1.65 13.25
N LEU A 167 -4.70 2.81 13.78
CA LEU A 167 -6.02 2.98 14.38
C LEU A 167 -7.16 2.76 13.40
N TYR A 168 -7.08 3.31 12.18
CA TYR A 168 -8.17 3.15 11.21
C TYR A 168 -8.22 1.74 10.63
N ILE A 169 -7.08 1.10 10.40
CA ILE A 169 -7.04 -0.29 9.91
C ILE A 169 -7.61 -1.24 10.96
N MET A 170 -7.23 -1.08 12.24
CA MET A 170 -7.77 -1.87 13.34
C MET A 170 -9.28 -1.75 13.47
N ARG A 171 -9.86 -0.59 13.15
CA ARG A 171 -11.31 -0.36 13.23
C ARG A 171 -12.08 -0.76 11.98
N GLY A 172 -11.54 -0.52 10.79
CA GLY A 172 -12.25 -0.67 9.52
C GLY A 172 -12.09 -2.05 8.86
N GLY A 173 -11.05 -2.80 9.19
CA GLY A 173 -10.78 -4.11 8.59
C GLY A 173 -10.36 -4.05 7.12
N LEU A 174 -10.23 -5.22 6.47
CA LEU A 174 -9.72 -5.34 5.10
C LEU A 174 -10.54 -4.55 4.06
N GLN A 175 -11.88 -4.56 4.19
CA GLN A 175 -12.74 -3.86 3.24
C GLN A 175 -12.57 -2.33 3.34
N ALA A 176 -12.43 -1.78 4.56
CA ALA A 176 -12.12 -0.37 4.70
C ALA A 176 -10.79 -0.02 4.05
N GLY A 177 -9.75 -0.83 4.29
CA GLY A 177 -8.43 -0.68 3.67
C GLY A 177 -8.51 -0.60 2.15
N VAL A 178 -9.19 -1.55 1.51
CA VAL A 178 -9.33 -1.56 0.04
C VAL A 178 -9.99 -0.28 -0.48
N PHE A 179 -11.05 0.19 0.16
CA PHE A 179 -11.74 1.41 -0.29
C PHE A 179 -10.93 2.68 0.02
N THR A 180 -10.26 2.76 1.17
CA THR A 180 -9.39 3.90 1.48
C THR A 180 -8.19 3.96 0.52
N ASP A 181 -7.58 2.82 0.22
CA ASP A 181 -6.45 2.72 -0.71
C ASP A 181 -6.90 3.07 -2.14
N ALA A 182 -8.09 2.62 -2.55
CA ALA A 182 -8.63 2.97 -3.86
C ALA A 182 -8.88 4.49 -3.97
N MET A 183 -9.40 5.13 -2.93
CA MET A 183 -9.60 6.58 -2.90
C MET A 183 -8.27 7.34 -2.91
N GLN A 184 -7.27 6.87 -2.15
CA GLN A 184 -5.92 7.42 -2.18
C GLN A 184 -5.29 7.27 -3.56
N GLY A 185 -5.41 6.10 -4.19
CA GLY A 185 -4.94 5.85 -5.55
C GLY A 185 -5.57 6.80 -6.57
N ILE A 186 -6.87 7.07 -6.48
CA ILE A 186 -7.52 8.07 -7.34
C ILE A 186 -6.94 9.47 -7.08
N ALA A 187 -6.77 9.86 -5.82
CA ALA A 187 -6.18 11.15 -5.48
C ALA A 187 -4.76 11.30 -6.04
N MET A 188 -3.95 10.23 -5.99
CA MET A 188 -2.59 10.19 -6.53
C MET A 188 -2.55 10.27 -8.06
N ILE A 189 -3.56 9.75 -8.76
CA ILE A 189 -3.65 9.83 -10.23
C ILE A 189 -4.08 11.24 -10.68
N VAL A 190 -4.90 11.92 -9.89
CA VAL A 190 -5.42 13.25 -10.21
C VAL A 190 -4.42 14.37 -9.88
N ALA A 191 -3.61 14.17 -8.83
CA ALA A 191 -2.56 15.09 -8.40
C ALA A 191 -1.37 15.14 -9.37
#